data_AF-A0A914CGC1-F1
#
_entry.id   AF-A0A914CGC1-F1
#
_cell.length_a   1.000
_cell.length_b   1.000
_cell.length_c   1.000
_cell.angle_alpha   90.00
_cell.angle_beta   90.00
_cell.angle_gamma   90.00
#
_symmetry.space_group_name_H-M   'P 1'
#
loop_
_entity.id
_entity.type
_entity.pdbx_description
1 polymer ?
#
loop_
_entity_poly.entity_id
_entity_poly.type
_entity_poly.pdbx_seq_one_letter_code
_entity_poly.pdbx_strand_id
1 'polypeptide(L)' 'MLKLLPLFEASASQHFALWAITKLLLDYPDKYVPMIQEECEINRLQLVLRDERSSNAVKELAQYCLKEIKIWYNNI' A
#
# COMPACT_ATOMS: atom_id res chain seq x y z
N MET A 1 -4.10 -1.02 -11.45
CA MET A 1 -2.73 -1.31 -10.95
C MET A 1 -2.76 -2.17 -9.68
N LEU A 2 -3.58 -1.81 -8.68
CA LEU A 2 -3.75 -2.53 -7.41
C LEU A 2 -4.34 -3.95 -7.48
N LYS A 3 -4.98 -4.31 -8.60
CA LYS A 3 -5.39 -5.68 -8.91
C LYS A 3 -4.21 -6.66 -9.05
N LEU A 4 -2.97 -6.16 -9.08
CA LEU A 4 -1.74 -6.97 -9.16
C LEU A 4 -1.16 -7.36 -7.79
N LEU A 5 -1.65 -6.78 -6.69
CA LEU A 5 -1.22 -7.14 -5.32
C LEU A 5 -1.38 -8.64 -4.98
N PRO A 6 -2.41 -9.37 -5.44
CA PRO A 6 -2.51 -10.81 -5.18
C PRO A 6 -1.69 -11.69 -6.14
N LEU A 7 -0.91 -11.12 -7.09
CA LEU A 7 -0.01 -11.87 -7.96
C LEU A 7 1.35 -12.05 -7.30
N PHE A 8 1.41 -12.97 -6.33
CA PHE A 8 2.61 -13.32 -5.57
C PHE A 8 3.74 -13.91 -6.44
N GLU A 9 3.47 -14.28 -7.68
CA GLU A 9 4.47 -14.80 -8.62
C GLU A 9 5.31 -13.70 -9.31
N ALA A 10 4.93 -12.41 -9.15
CA ALA A 10 5.63 -11.27 -9.74
C ALA A 10 6.05 -10.26 -8.66
N SER A 11 7.01 -10.64 -7.81
CA SER A 11 7.45 -9.82 -6.66
C SER A 11 7.94 -8.41 -7.05
N ALA A 12 8.60 -8.28 -8.21
CA ALA A 12 9.04 -6.99 -8.74
C ALA A 12 7.84 -6.08 -9.10
N SER A 13 6.80 -6.62 -9.74
CA SER A 13 5.60 -5.88 -10.10
C SER A 13 4.80 -5.45 -8.87
N GLN A 14 4.72 -6.30 -7.84
CA GLN A 14 4.13 -5.94 -6.55
C GLN A 14 4.91 -4.80 -5.89
N HIS A 15 6.25 -4.87 -5.89
CA HIS A 15 7.10 -3.82 -5.34
C HIS A 15 6.91 -2.50 -6.07
N PHE A 16 6.95 -2.48 -7.41
CA PHE A 16 6.75 -1.26 -8.19
C PHE A 16 5.34 -0.68 -8.04
N ALA A 17 4.31 -1.53 -8.00
CA ALA A 17 2.95 -1.06 -7.78
C ALA A 17 2.81 -0.40 -6.40
N LEU A 18 3.29 -1.07 -5.35
CA LEU A 18 3.24 -0.56 -3.98
C LEU A 18 4.07 0.72 -3.82
N TRP A 19 5.28 0.75 -4.37
CA TRP A 19 6.14 1.94 -4.39
C TRP A 19 5.46 3.13 -5.07
N ALA A 20 4.83 2.92 -6.22
CA ALA A 20 4.11 3.98 -6.93
C ALA A 20 2.94 4.52 -6.10
N ILE A 21 2.20 3.66 -5.41
CA ILE A 21 1.10 4.07 -4.52
C ILE A 21 1.64 4.85 -3.34
N THR A 22 2.71 4.38 -2.68
CA THR A 22 3.37 5.09 -1.59
C THR A 22 3.78 6.50 -2.04
N LYS A 23 4.35 6.60 -3.22
CA LYS A 23 4.81 7.89 -3.76
C LYS A 23 3.64 8.83 -4.06
N LEU A 24 2.56 8.34 -4.66
CA LEU A 24 1.36 9.13 -4.92
C LEU A 24 0.67 9.60 -3.62
N LEU A 25 0.69 8.75 -2.59
CA LEU A 25 0.23 9.09 -1.25
C LEU A 25 1.04 10.24 -0.63
N LEU A 26 2.37 10.23 -0.79
CA LEU A 26 3.24 11.28 -0.27
C LEU A 26 3.10 12.60 -1.05
N ASP A 27 3.01 12.52 -2.38
CA ASP A 27 2.96 13.70 -3.24
C ASP A 27 1.57 14.35 -3.25
N TYR A 28 0.49 13.57 -3.10
CA TYR A 28 -0.90 14.04 -3.18
C TYR A 28 -1.84 13.33 -2.17
N PRO A 29 -1.59 13.46 -0.85
CA PRO A 29 -2.29 12.69 0.16
C PRO A 29 -3.81 12.94 0.15
N ASP A 30 -4.24 14.18 -0.08
CA ASP A 30 -5.67 14.56 -0.02
C ASP A 30 -6.53 13.89 -1.11
N LYS A 31 -5.90 13.44 -2.21
CA LYS A 31 -6.58 12.77 -3.31
C LYS A 31 -6.52 11.25 -3.17
N TYR A 32 -5.37 10.71 -2.76
CA TYR A 32 -5.13 9.27 -2.78
C TYR A 32 -5.48 8.58 -1.45
N VAL A 33 -5.39 9.26 -0.30
CA VAL A 33 -5.80 8.66 0.99
C VAL A 33 -7.29 8.30 1.01
N PRO A 34 -8.23 9.17 0.59
CA PRO A 34 -9.65 8.81 0.52
C PRO A 34 -9.92 7.69 -0.49
N MET A 35 -9.25 7.71 -1.64
CA MET A 35 -9.40 6.70 -2.69
C MET A 35 -8.97 5.30 -2.22
N ILE A 36 -7.86 5.20 -1.48
CA ILE A 36 -7.35 3.93 -0.91
C ILE A 36 -8.29 3.39 0.18
N GLN A 37 -8.96 4.29 0.91
CA GLN A 37 -9.98 3.91 1.89
C GLN A 37 -11.24 3.37 1.20
N GLU A 38 -11.76 4.07 0.18
CA GLU A 38 -12.95 3.66 -0.58
C GLU A 38 -12.75 2.32 -1.30
N GLU A 39 -11.57 2.09 -1.88
CA GLU A 39 -11.28 0.84 -2.61
C GLU A 39 -10.98 -0.37 -1.69
N CYS A 40 -11.19 -0.25 -0.37
CA CYS A 40 -10.95 -1.33 0.61
C CYS A 40 -9.51 -1.85 0.63
N GLU A 41 -8.55 -0.99 0.32
CA GLU A 41 -7.16 -1.41 0.09
C GLU A 41 -6.35 -1.58 1.37
N ILE A 42 -6.82 -1.00 2.48
CA ILE A 42 -6.23 -1.21 3.82
C ILE A 42 -6.24 -2.70 4.17
N ASN A 43 -7.33 -3.41 3.88
CA ASN A 43 -7.43 -4.84 4.13
C ASN A 43 -6.45 -5.66 3.26
N ARG A 44 -6.18 -5.19 2.03
CA ARG A 44 -5.21 -5.82 1.12
C ARG A 44 -3.77 -5.56 1.55
N LEU A 45 -3.46 -4.34 2.00
CA LEU A 45 -2.17 -4.00 2.60
C LEU A 45 -1.92 -4.85 3.86
N GLN A 46 -2.93 -5.03 4.71
CA GLN A 46 -2.84 -5.91 5.88
C GLN A 46 -2.66 -7.39 5.49
N LEU A 47 -3.29 -7.84 4.41
CA LEU A 47 -3.12 -9.20 3.89
C LEU A 47 -1.67 -9.42 3.42
N VAL A 48 -1.08 -8.47 2.68
CA VAL A 48 0.31 -8.52 2.23
C VAL A 48 1.29 -8.59 3.40
N LEU A 49 1.00 -7.89 4.50
CA LEU A 49 1.82 -7.96 5.73
C LEU A 49 1.77 -9.33 6.41
N ARG A 50 0.59 -9.97 6.39
CA ARG A 50 0.36 -11.27 7.04
C ARG A 50 0.80 -12.46 6.19
N ASP A 51 0.88 -12.30 4.87
CA ASP A 51 1.28 -13.38 3.97
C ASP A 51 2.80 -13.64 4.07
N GLU A 52 3.19 -14.89 4.29
CA GLU A 52 4.58 -15.32 4.39
C GLU A 52 5.30 -15.25 3.03
N ARG A 53 4.57 -15.28 1.92
CA ARG A 53 5.13 -15.22 0.56
C ARG A 53 5.53 -13.80 0.15
N SER A 54 5.07 -12.78 0.87
CA SER A 54 5.45 -11.39 0.61
C SER A 54 6.90 -11.15 1.04
N SER A 55 7.69 -10.51 0.18
CA SER A 55 9.07 -10.16 0.52
C SER A 55 9.15 -9.08 1.61
N ASN A 56 10.25 -9.05 2.37
CA ASN A 56 10.46 -8.06 3.42
C ASN A 56 10.35 -6.62 2.89
N ALA A 57 10.89 -6.34 1.71
CA ALA A 57 10.80 -5.02 1.07
C ALA A 57 9.35 -4.60 0.77
N VAL A 58 8.50 -5.54 0.37
CA VAL A 58 7.07 -5.28 0.12
C VAL A 58 6.33 -5.07 1.45
N LYS A 59 6.68 -5.83 2.50
CA LYS A 59 6.12 -5.65 3.84
C LYS A 59 6.50 -4.29 4.45
N GLU A 60 7.75 -3.87 4.32
CA GLU A 60 8.22 -2.57 4.79
C GLU A 60 7.47 -1.41 4.11
N LEU A 61 7.31 -1.47 2.78
CA LEU A 61 6.54 -0.48 2.03
C LEU A 61 5.06 -0.47 2.41
N ALA A 62 4.45 -1.64 2.65
CA ALA A 62 3.05 -1.74 3.07
C ALA A 62 2.85 -1.15 4.47
N GLN A 63 3.77 -1.42 5.39
CA GLN A 63 3.78 -0.81 6.73
C GLN A 63 3.94 0.70 6.65
N TYR A 64 4.85 1.18 5.80
CA TYR A 64 5.07 2.61 5.60
C TYR A 64 3.80 3.29 5.04
N CYS A 65 3.18 2.73 4.00
CA CYS A 65 1.89 3.21 3.48
C CYS A 65 0.81 3.32 4.57
N LEU A 66 0.62 2.26 5.38
CA LEU A 66 -0.38 2.27 6.44
C LEU A 66 -0.08 3.32 7.51
N LYS A 67 1.20 3.55 7.82
CA LYS A 67 1.64 4.58 8.76
C LYS A 67 1.32 5.97 8.24
N GLU A 68 1.65 6.27 6.99
CA GLU A 68 1.39 7.58 6.37
C GLU A 68 -0.11 7.88 6.29
N ILE A 69 -0.92 6.89 5.90
CA ILE A 69 -2.39 7.00 5.90
C ILE A 69 -2.89 7.37 7.30
N LYS A 70 -2.40 6.67 8.34
CA LYS A 70 -2.79 6.94 9.74
C LYS A 70 -2.35 8.33 10.22
N ILE A 71 -1.16 8.78 9.83
CA ILE A 71 -0.65 10.12 10.15
C ILE A 71 -1.55 11.18 9.51
N TRP A 72 -1.92 11.00 8.25
CA TRP A 72 -2.82 11.92 7.56
C TRP A 72 -4.17 12.05 8.27
N TYR A 73 -4.80 10.94 8.67
CA TYR A 73 -6.06 11.00 9.45
C TYR A 73 -5.95 11.71 10.79
N ASN A 74 -4.82 11.60 11.47
CA ASN A 74 -4.61 12.26 12.76
C ASN A 74 -4.35 13.77 12.63
N ASN A 75 -4.08 14.26 11.42
CA ASN A 75 -3.78 15.66 11.13
C ASN A 75 -4.96 16.44 10.51
N ILE A 76 -6.14 15.82 10.40
CA ILE A 76 -7.40 16.42 9.92
C ILE A 76 -8.38 16.50 11.08
#